data_AF-A0A1F8V0A0-F1
#
_entry.id   AF-A0A1F8V0A0-F1
#
_cell.length_a   1.000
_cell.length_b   1.000
_cell.length_c   1.000
_cell.angle_alpha   90.00
_cell.angle_beta   90.00
_cell.angle_gamma   90.00
#
_symmetry.space_group_name_H-M   'P 1'
#
loop_
_entity.id
_entity.type
_entity.pdbx_description
1 polymer ?
#
loop_
_entity_poly.entity_id
_entity_poly.type
_entity_poly.pdbx_seq_one_letter_code
_entity_poly.pdbx_strand_id
1 'polypeptide(L)'
;MDQVTAPTLHETLTAGQRLTSFAHDLGRTLANRHFKHSDFYLTEKPPTTLCRLNVWRIFVEPYREEATAKVAAQRYLEKLLTQQQTLLHGNLTTEHILISENHLKISTAEAPFYGPMGFDLGQLVGDLLLLYACNHTFEFQQWLLQQITTLWRTYRDTFMILWNHEACGTLFNTTLFTASETQSYQKQYLLSVLRDMVGFAAILIAPLSEEKIARRLLLASFDLNSIFQFTELIQQHTRILDESSRQTLPYYLGCNE
;
A
#
# COMPACT_ATOMS: atom_id res chain seq x y z
N MET A 1 33.92 10.92 8.81
CA MET A 1 32.78 11.84 8.97
C MET A 1 31.57 10.95 9.02
N ASP A 2 31.13 10.65 10.23
CA ASP A 2 30.29 9.49 10.55
C ASP A 2 28.97 9.53 9.80
N GLN A 3 28.70 8.50 8.99
CA GLN A 3 27.38 8.25 8.45
C GLN A 3 26.50 7.78 9.59
N VAL A 4 25.89 8.73 10.31
CA VAL A 4 24.69 8.42 11.09
C VAL A 4 23.63 8.00 10.08
N THR A 5 23.44 6.70 9.92
CA THR A 5 22.38 6.13 9.09
C THR A 5 21.05 6.63 9.65
N ALA A 6 20.30 7.38 8.84
CA ALA A 6 18.96 7.84 9.22
C ALA A 6 18.11 6.63 9.65
N PRO A 7 17.27 6.75 10.70
CA PRO A 7 16.43 5.64 11.14
C PRO A 7 15.41 5.29 10.05
N THR A 8 14.93 4.06 10.09
CA THR A 8 13.77 3.63 9.32
C THR A 8 12.51 4.31 9.86
N LEU A 9 11.49 4.40 9.01
CA LEU A 9 10.16 4.83 9.43
C LEU A 9 9.62 3.87 10.49
N HIS A 10 9.90 2.58 10.38
CA HIS A 10 9.53 1.58 11.39
C HIS A 10 10.10 1.92 12.78
N GLU A 11 11.41 2.15 12.86
CA GLU A 11 12.10 2.51 14.11
C GLU A 11 11.54 3.80 14.72
N THR A 12 11.29 4.80 13.86
CA THR A 12 10.76 6.10 14.27
C THR A 12 9.35 5.98 14.83
N LEU A 13 8.45 5.28 14.14
CA LEU A 13 7.06 5.09 14.56
C LEU A 13 6.96 4.21 15.80
N THR A 14 7.77 3.17 15.92
CA THR A 14 7.80 2.28 17.10
C THR A 14 8.35 2.99 18.33
N ALA A 15 9.26 3.95 18.15
CA ALA A 15 9.68 4.86 19.22
C ALA A 15 8.60 5.89 19.63
N GLY A 16 7.41 5.85 19.01
CA GLY A 16 6.29 6.76 19.28
C GLY A 16 6.49 8.16 18.71
N GLN A 17 7.54 8.39 17.90
CA GLN A 17 7.81 9.68 17.29
C GLN A 17 6.80 9.97 16.18
N ARG A 18 6.27 11.20 16.18
CA ARG A 18 5.29 11.66 15.21
C ARG A 18 5.97 12.61 14.23
N LEU A 19 6.08 12.19 12.98
CA LEU A 19 6.63 13.01 11.90
C LEU A 19 5.51 13.74 11.16
N THR A 20 5.65 15.04 10.95
CA THR A 20 4.56 15.87 10.41
C THR A 20 4.39 15.76 8.90
N SER A 21 5.45 15.48 8.14
CA SER A 21 5.42 15.51 6.67
C SER A 21 5.46 14.15 5.98
N PHE A 22 5.79 13.06 6.69
CA PHE A 22 6.15 11.80 6.04
C PHE A 22 5.05 11.25 5.11
N ALA A 23 3.78 11.35 5.52
CA ALA A 23 2.66 10.89 4.71
C ALA A 23 2.53 11.68 3.40
N HIS A 24 2.77 13.00 3.45
CA HIS A 24 2.78 13.84 2.25
C HIS A 24 3.96 13.48 1.34
N ASP A 25 5.16 13.33 1.90
CA ASP A 25 6.37 13.05 1.14
C ASP A 25 6.31 11.65 0.51
N LEU A 26 5.80 10.64 1.24
CA LEU A 26 5.53 9.31 0.70
C LEU A 26 4.47 9.33 -0.39
N GLY A 27 3.34 10.00 -0.15
CA GLY A 27 2.26 10.10 -1.13
C GLY A 27 2.76 10.69 -2.46
N ARG A 28 3.55 11.79 -2.39
CA ARG A 28 4.18 12.40 -3.56
C ARG A 28 5.18 11.46 -4.23
N THR A 29 6.07 10.84 -3.45
CA THR A 29 7.12 9.95 -3.97
C THR A 29 6.53 8.73 -4.68
N LEU A 30 5.54 8.08 -4.07
CA LEU A 30 4.90 6.90 -4.64
C LEU A 30 4.06 7.24 -5.86
N ALA A 31 3.34 8.36 -5.87
CA ALA A 31 2.59 8.80 -7.05
C ALA A 31 3.53 9.05 -8.24
N ASN A 32 4.65 9.73 -8.01
CA ASN A 32 5.66 9.95 -9.03
C ASN A 32 6.23 8.63 -9.55
N ARG A 33 6.68 7.75 -8.65
CA ARG A 33 7.24 6.45 -9.02
C ARG A 33 6.24 5.63 -9.83
N HIS A 34 5.03 5.46 -9.33
CA HIS A 34 4.00 4.66 -9.97
C HIS A 34 3.59 5.22 -11.35
N PHE A 35 3.38 6.54 -11.44
CA PHE A 35 3.01 7.19 -12.69
C PHE A 35 4.11 7.06 -13.75
N LYS A 36 5.35 7.41 -13.38
CA LYS A 36 6.50 7.45 -14.30
C LYS A 36 6.94 6.08 -14.80
N HIS A 37 6.57 5.00 -14.09
CA HIS A 37 6.82 3.64 -14.53
C HIS A 37 5.57 2.93 -15.04
N SER A 38 4.50 3.66 -15.35
CA SER A 38 3.27 3.10 -15.91
C SER A 38 3.08 3.48 -17.36
N ASP A 39 2.11 2.84 -18.01
CA ASP A 39 1.69 3.17 -19.38
C ASP A 39 1.02 4.55 -19.51
N PHE A 40 0.83 5.30 -18.41
CA PHE A 40 0.46 6.71 -18.51
C PHE A 40 1.63 7.59 -18.98
N TYR A 41 2.86 7.15 -18.73
CA TYR A 41 4.08 7.91 -19.03
C TYR A 41 4.99 7.18 -20.02
N LEU A 42 5.08 5.85 -19.92
CA LEU A 42 5.90 5.03 -20.79
C LEU A 42 5.13 4.66 -22.06
N THR A 43 5.82 4.68 -23.19
CA THR A 43 5.34 4.09 -24.44
C THR A 43 5.64 2.59 -24.52
N GLU A 44 6.75 2.17 -23.91
CA GLU A 44 7.17 0.77 -23.79
C GLU A 44 7.73 0.53 -22.39
N LYS A 45 7.39 -0.63 -21.81
CA LYS A 45 7.91 -1.04 -20.51
C LYS A 45 9.27 -1.72 -20.65
N PRO A 46 10.30 -1.33 -19.89
CA PRO A 46 11.53 -2.09 -19.81
C PRO A 46 11.24 -3.55 -19.39
N PRO A 47 11.97 -4.53 -19.95
CA PRO A 47 11.81 -5.91 -19.54
C PRO A 47 12.21 -6.07 -18.08
N THR A 48 11.34 -6.72 -17.31
CA THR A 48 11.66 -7.15 -15.94
C THR A 48 11.70 -8.66 -15.90
N THR A 49 12.71 -9.24 -15.24
CA THR A 49 12.60 -10.62 -14.77
C THR A 49 11.48 -10.69 -13.74
N LEU A 50 10.53 -11.59 -13.95
CA LEU A 50 9.50 -11.86 -12.95
C LEU A 50 10.19 -12.24 -11.63
N CYS A 51 9.92 -11.47 -10.58
CA CYS A 51 10.53 -11.69 -9.28
C CYS A 51 10.07 -13.03 -8.68
N ARG A 52 10.95 -13.69 -7.91
CA ARG A 52 10.61 -14.75 -6.95
C ARG A 52 9.91 -14.16 -5.73
N LEU A 53 8.88 -13.32 -5.92
CA LEU A 53 8.04 -12.95 -4.80
C LEU A 53 7.49 -14.26 -4.22
N ASN A 54 7.67 -14.49 -2.93
CA ASN A 54 7.18 -15.70 -2.29
C ASN A 54 5.65 -15.58 -2.09
N VAL A 55 4.92 -15.65 -3.20
CA VAL A 55 3.46 -15.55 -3.26
C VAL A 55 2.79 -16.62 -2.40
N TRP A 56 3.46 -17.76 -2.20
CA TRP A 56 2.97 -18.83 -1.34
C TRP A 56 2.83 -18.37 0.12
N ARG A 57 3.87 -17.70 0.63
CA ARG A 57 3.90 -17.17 1.99
C ARG A 57 2.89 -16.04 2.22
N ILE A 58 2.61 -15.23 1.19
CA ILE A 58 1.65 -14.11 1.30
C ILE A 58 0.21 -14.57 1.09
N PHE A 59 -0.06 -15.41 0.10
CA PHE A 59 -1.43 -15.68 -0.39
C PHE A 59 -1.92 -17.11 -0.15
N VAL A 60 -1.08 -18.02 0.37
CA VAL A 60 -1.44 -19.44 0.53
C VAL A 60 -1.32 -19.92 1.97
N GLU A 61 -0.12 -19.87 2.56
CA GLU A 61 0.11 -20.38 3.93
C GLU A 61 -0.82 -19.79 4.97
N PRO A 62 -1.09 -18.47 4.96
CA PRO A 62 -1.87 -17.86 6.02
C PRO A 62 -3.38 -18.14 5.95
N TYR A 63 -3.86 -18.65 4.80
CA TYR A 63 -5.30 -18.77 4.50
C TYR A 63 -5.78 -20.22 4.45
N ARG A 64 -5.05 -21.17 5.03
CA ARG A 64 -5.36 -22.60 4.90
C ARG A 64 -6.69 -23.03 5.50
N GLU A 65 -7.21 -22.29 6.46
CA GLU A 65 -8.37 -22.73 7.25
C GLU A 65 -9.70 -22.11 6.78
N GLU A 66 -9.75 -20.83 6.43
CA GLU A 66 -11.02 -20.10 6.20
C GLU A 66 -11.39 -19.98 4.70
N ALA A 67 -12.59 -20.43 4.33
CA ALA A 67 -13.00 -20.55 2.92
C ALA A 67 -13.14 -19.19 2.21
N THR A 68 -13.69 -18.16 2.86
CA THR A 68 -13.90 -16.85 2.21
C THR A 68 -12.60 -16.08 2.01
N ALA A 69 -11.67 -16.20 2.96
CA ALA A 69 -10.34 -15.60 2.90
C ALA A 69 -9.47 -16.26 1.83
N LYS A 70 -9.59 -17.59 1.61
CA LYS A 70 -8.95 -18.28 0.47
C LYS A 70 -9.34 -17.64 -0.85
N VAL A 71 -10.65 -17.47 -1.09
CA VAL A 71 -11.15 -16.92 -2.36
C VAL A 71 -10.60 -15.52 -2.60
N ALA A 72 -10.60 -14.67 -1.57
CA ALA A 72 -10.08 -13.32 -1.71
C ALA A 72 -8.56 -13.28 -1.86
N ALA A 73 -7.80 -14.09 -1.12
CA ALA A 73 -6.36 -14.22 -1.30
C ALA A 73 -6.00 -14.66 -2.73
N GLN A 74 -6.73 -15.64 -3.29
CA GLN A 74 -6.52 -16.07 -4.66
C GLN A 74 -6.89 -15.01 -5.69
N ARG A 75 -7.95 -14.22 -5.47
CA ARG A 75 -8.29 -13.07 -6.35
C ARG A 75 -7.21 -12.00 -6.37
N TYR A 76 -6.63 -11.67 -5.21
CA TYR A 76 -5.54 -10.69 -5.13
C TYR A 76 -4.22 -11.25 -5.68
N LEU A 77 -3.98 -12.55 -5.53
CA LEU A 77 -2.86 -13.23 -6.19
C LEU A 77 -3.00 -13.19 -7.72
N GLU A 78 -4.17 -13.56 -8.25
CA GLU A 78 -4.46 -13.47 -9.69
C GLU A 78 -4.20 -12.05 -10.20
N LYS A 79 -4.69 -11.04 -9.46
CA LYS A 79 -4.48 -9.64 -9.81
C LYS A 79 -3.01 -9.25 -9.81
N LEU A 80 -2.24 -9.67 -8.81
CA LEU A 80 -0.80 -9.42 -8.73
C LEU A 80 -0.04 -10.02 -9.92
N LEU A 81 -0.43 -11.22 -10.36
CA LEU A 81 0.23 -11.93 -11.46
C LEU A 81 -0.16 -11.44 -12.86
N THR A 82 -1.34 -10.83 -13.01
CA THR A 82 -1.91 -10.48 -14.32
C THR A 82 -1.95 -8.97 -14.60
N GLN A 83 -2.05 -8.12 -13.57
CA GLN A 83 -2.24 -6.68 -13.73
C GLN A 83 -0.91 -5.92 -13.67
N GLN A 84 -0.32 -5.63 -14.83
CA GLN A 84 0.97 -4.94 -14.95
C GLN A 84 0.83 -3.40 -15.00
N GLN A 85 0.38 -2.75 -13.93
CA GLN A 85 0.16 -1.28 -13.96
C GLN A 85 1.43 -0.45 -13.86
N THR A 86 2.39 -0.85 -13.02
CA THR A 86 3.61 -0.07 -12.77
C THR A 86 4.75 -0.96 -12.27
N LEU A 87 5.98 -0.43 -12.30
CA LEU A 87 7.14 -1.09 -11.71
C LEU A 87 7.09 -0.97 -10.18
N LEU A 88 6.76 -2.08 -9.52
CA LEU A 88 6.61 -2.16 -8.08
C LEU A 88 7.97 -2.21 -7.38
N HIS A 89 8.00 -1.69 -6.15
CA HIS A 89 9.03 -2.02 -5.17
C HIS A 89 8.92 -3.50 -4.77
N GLY A 90 7.70 -4.02 -4.63
CA GLY A 90 7.44 -5.44 -4.39
C GLY A 90 7.51 -5.85 -2.92
N ASN A 91 8.10 -5.01 -2.07
CA ASN A 91 8.23 -5.22 -0.64
C ASN A 91 8.22 -3.89 0.15
N LEU A 92 7.23 -3.03 -0.10
CA LEU A 92 7.25 -1.67 0.45
C LEU A 92 6.66 -1.62 1.86
N THR A 93 7.49 -1.88 2.87
CA THR A 93 7.12 -1.71 4.30
C THR A 93 7.82 -0.52 4.93
N THR A 94 7.44 -0.16 6.17
CA THR A 94 8.05 0.95 6.92
C THR A 94 9.54 0.74 7.20
N GLU A 95 10.03 -0.51 7.17
CA GLU A 95 11.46 -0.85 7.29
C GLU A 95 12.28 -0.45 6.05
N HIS A 96 11.63 -0.37 4.88
CA HIS A 96 12.26 -0.01 3.61
C HIS A 96 12.27 1.50 3.35
N ILE A 97 11.87 2.30 4.34
CA ILE A 97 11.75 3.75 4.23
C ILE A 97 12.68 4.37 5.27
N LEU A 98 13.72 5.04 4.83
CA LEU A 98 14.57 5.85 5.69
C LEU A 98 13.99 7.25 5.80
N ILE A 99 13.98 7.80 7.01
CA ILE A 99 13.39 9.11 7.26
C ILE A 99 14.18 9.94 8.27
N SER A 100 14.22 11.24 8.01
CA SER A 100 14.63 12.29 8.95
C SER A 100 13.70 13.49 8.79
N GLU A 101 13.89 14.55 9.60
CA GLU A 101 13.05 15.75 9.55
C GLU A 101 12.90 16.36 8.15
N ASN A 102 13.93 16.25 7.31
CA ASN A 102 13.98 16.88 5.99
C ASN A 102 14.24 15.90 4.84
N HIS A 103 14.31 14.60 5.12
CA HIS A 103 14.68 13.62 4.10
C HIS A 103 13.82 12.38 4.18
N LEU A 104 13.36 11.92 3.02
CA LEU A 104 12.69 10.64 2.85
C LEU A 104 13.37 9.88 1.73
N LYS A 105 13.74 8.63 2.00
CA LYS A 105 14.34 7.74 1.01
C LYS A 105 13.72 6.35 1.11
N ILE A 106 13.05 5.94 0.04
CA ILE A 106 12.65 4.54 -0.15
C ILE A 106 13.90 3.77 -0.60
N SER A 107 14.16 2.62 0.01
CA SER A 107 15.26 1.75 -0.39
C SER A 107 15.08 1.25 -1.83
N THR A 108 16.17 0.73 -2.39
CA THR A 108 16.12 0.18 -3.74
C THR A 108 15.43 -1.17 -3.68
N ALA A 109 14.50 -1.41 -4.60
CA ALA A 109 13.86 -2.70 -4.74
C ALA A 109 14.92 -3.73 -5.15
N GLU A 110 15.03 -4.83 -4.40
CA GLU A 110 15.99 -5.90 -4.72
C GLU A 110 15.64 -6.60 -6.04
N ALA A 111 14.34 -6.75 -6.31
CA ALA A 111 13.83 -7.42 -7.51
C ALA A 111 12.48 -6.80 -7.94
N PRO A 112 12.50 -5.62 -8.58
CA PRO A 112 11.27 -4.94 -9.02
C PRO A 112 10.61 -5.71 -10.17
N PHE A 113 9.28 -5.73 -10.18
CA PHE A 113 8.48 -6.36 -11.23
C PHE A 113 7.24 -5.52 -11.52
N TYR A 114 6.62 -5.72 -12.69
CA TYR A 114 5.40 -5.03 -13.05
C TYR A 114 4.18 -5.65 -12.37
N GLY A 115 3.40 -4.83 -11.67
CA GLY A 115 2.19 -5.28 -10.98
C GLY A 115 1.23 -4.12 -10.66
N PRO A 116 0.18 -4.38 -9.86
CA PRO A 116 -0.84 -3.40 -9.54
C PRO A 116 -0.31 -2.34 -8.56
N MET A 117 -0.54 -1.06 -8.84
CA MET A 117 -0.09 0.07 -8.00
C MET A 117 -0.55 -0.06 -6.54
N GLY A 118 -1.74 -0.64 -6.35
CA GLY A 118 -2.29 -0.90 -5.03
C GLY A 118 -1.51 -1.91 -4.19
N PHE A 119 -0.61 -2.72 -4.77
CA PHE A 119 0.18 -3.69 -4.01
C PHE A 119 1.22 -3.00 -3.11
N ASP A 120 2.05 -2.12 -3.67
CA ASP A 120 3.03 -1.35 -2.89
C ASP A 120 2.33 -0.47 -1.84
N LEU A 121 1.25 0.22 -2.24
CA LEU A 121 0.45 1.04 -1.31
C LEU A 121 -0.19 0.17 -0.20
N GLY A 122 -0.69 -1.00 -0.57
CA GLY A 122 -1.35 -1.92 0.35
C GLY A 122 -0.38 -2.55 1.34
N GLN A 123 0.83 -2.92 0.93
CA GLN A 123 1.86 -3.38 1.85
C GLN A 123 2.22 -2.31 2.88
N LEU A 124 2.45 -1.07 2.42
CA LEU A 124 2.77 0.04 3.30
C LEU A 124 1.62 0.35 4.27
N VAL A 125 0.38 0.44 3.77
CA VAL A 125 -0.79 0.72 4.59
C VAL A 125 -1.06 -0.43 5.56
N GLY A 126 -0.93 -1.69 5.13
CA GLY A 126 -1.08 -2.85 6.01
C GLY A 126 -0.07 -2.83 7.16
N ASP A 127 1.18 -2.51 6.88
CA ASP A 127 2.23 -2.38 7.89
C ASP A 127 1.94 -1.23 8.89
N LEU A 128 1.48 -0.08 8.40
CA LEU A 128 1.02 1.03 9.27
C LEU A 128 -0.19 0.62 10.14
N LEU A 129 -1.08 -0.24 9.63
CA LEU A 129 -2.22 -0.76 10.38
C LEU A 129 -1.84 -1.78 11.44
N LEU A 130 -0.78 -2.57 11.21
CA LEU A 130 -0.19 -3.43 12.23
C LEU A 130 0.39 -2.58 13.37
N LEU A 131 1.13 -1.51 13.05
CA LEU A 131 1.61 -0.55 14.06
C LEU A 131 0.46 0.09 14.84
N TYR A 132 -0.62 0.47 14.16
CA TYR A 132 -1.84 0.97 14.79
C TYR A 132 -2.43 -0.03 15.78
N ALA A 133 -2.54 -1.30 15.39
CA ALA A 133 -3.14 -2.35 16.22
C ALA A 133 -2.26 -2.73 17.44
N CYS A 134 -0.94 -2.57 17.32
CA CYS A 134 0.03 -2.84 18.39
C CYS A 134 0.19 -1.70 19.40
N ASN A 135 -0.22 -0.47 19.06
CA ASN A 135 -0.07 0.70 19.93
C ASN A 135 -1.28 0.87 20.87
N HIS A 136 -1.03 1.18 22.14
CA HIS A 136 -2.07 1.30 23.17
C HIS A 136 -2.58 2.72 23.40
N THR A 137 -1.98 3.72 22.75
CA THR A 137 -2.37 5.13 22.93
C THR A 137 -3.34 5.56 21.84
N PHE A 138 -4.55 5.98 22.24
CA PHE A 138 -5.60 6.41 21.33
C PHE A 138 -5.13 7.59 20.46
N GLU A 139 -4.34 8.51 21.01
CA GLU A 139 -3.83 9.68 20.28
C GLU A 139 -2.89 9.28 19.14
N PHE A 140 -2.00 8.30 19.37
CA PHE A 140 -1.08 7.83 18.33
C PHE A 140 -1.83 7.04 17.26
N GLN A 141 -2.79 6.20 17.68
CA GLN A 141 -3.68 5.47 16.80
C GLN A 141 -4.47 6.41 15.86
N GLN A 142 -5.11 7.44 16.42
CA GLN A 142 -5.82 8.46 15.65
C GLN A 142 -4.90 9.20 14.69
N TRP A 143 -3.71 9.57 15.17
CA TRP A 143 -2.71 10.21 14.34
C TRP A 143 -2.28 9.31 13.17
N LEU A 144 -1.99 8.03 13.39
CA LEU A 144 -1.63 7.08 12.31
C LEU A 144 -2.72 6.96 11.25
N LEU A 145 -3.99 6.90 11.64
CA LEU A 145 -5.11 6.87 10.68
C LEU A 145 -5.21 8.17 9.86
N GLN A 146 -4.92 9.31 10.48
CA GLN A 146 -4.81 10.59 9.75
C GLN A 146 -3.65 10.54 8.76
N GLN A 147 -2.52 9.94 9.12
CA GLN A 147 -1.37 9.79 8.21
C GLN A 147 -1.70 8.89 7.01
N ILE A 148 -2.38 7.76 7.21
CA ILE A 148 -2.86 6.89 6.12
C ILE A 148 -3.80 7.67 5.18
N THR A 149 -4.72 8.46 5.74
CA THR A 149 -5.63 9.31 4.96
C THR A 149 -4.88 10.37 4.15
N THR A 150 -3.91 11.03 4.78
CA THR A 150 -3.08 12.06 4.16
C THR A 150 -2.21 11.48 3.05
N LEU A 151 -1.65 10.29 3.25
CA LEU A 151 -0.88 9.56 2.25
C LEU A 151 -1.72 9.31 1.00
N TRP A 152 -2.93 8.74 1.17
CA TRP A 152 -3.82 8.48 0.04
C TRP A 152 -4.24 9.76 -0.70
N ARG A 153 -4.68 10.79 0.03
CA ARG A 153 -5.09 12.07 -0.57
C ARG A 153 -3.94 12.68 -1.38
N THR A 154 -2.74 12.72 -0.79
CA THR A 154 -1.55 13.27 -1.45
C THR A 154 -1.16 12.44 -2.67
N TYR A 155 -1.20 11.10 -2.57
CA TYR A 155 -0.96 10.20 -3.71
C TYR A 155 -1.93 10.49 -4.85
N ARG A 156 -3.24 10.48 -4.56
CA ARG A 156 -4.31 10.74 -5.54
C ARG A 156 -4.14 12.08 -6.23
N ASP A 157 -3.94 13.15 -5.45
CA ASP A 157 -3.86 14.52 -5.98
C ASP A 157 -2.59 14.69 -6.82
N THR A 158 -1.46 14.15 -6.36
CA THR A 158 -0.21 14.16 -7.13
C THR A 158 -0.36 13.37 -8.42
N PHE A 159 -0.96 12.17 -8.38
CA PHE A 159 -1.18 11.34 -9.55
C PHE A 159 -2.08 12.04 -10.58
N MET A 160 -3.13 12.74 -10.14
CA MET A 160 -4.00 13.53 -11.02
C MET A 160 -3.25 14.68 -11.68
N ILE A 161 -2.40 15.39 -10.94
CA ILE A 161 -1.55 16.46 -11.49
C ILE A 161 -0.64 15.89 -12.58
N LEU A 162 0.06 14.78 -12.29
CA LEU A 162 0.92 14.11 -13.26
C LEU A 162 0.15 13.65 -14.50
N TRP A 163 -1.05 13.09 -14.33
CA TRP A 163 -1.88 12.67 -15.46
C TRP A 163 -2.25 13.86 -16.35
N ASN A 164 -2.69 14.97 -15.76
CA ASN A 164 -3.15 16.13 -16.53
C ASN A 164 -2.03 16.87 -17.26
N HIS A 165 -0.80 16.82 -16.75
CA HIS A 165 0.29 17.65 -17.24
C HIS A 165 1.42 16.86 -17.91
N GLU A 166 1.56 15.57 -17.60
CA GLU A 166 2.73 14.78 -17.97
C GLU A 166 2.39 13.44 -18.62
N ALA A 167 1.10 13.09 -18.79
CA ALA A 167 0.73 11.86 -19.48
C ALA A 167 1.12 11.93 -20.96
N CYS A 168 1.95 10.98 -21.38
CA CYS A 168 2.44 10.84 -22.76
C CYS A 168 2.58 9.38 -23.20
N GLY A 169 2.18 8.43 -22.34
CA GLY A 169 2.20 7.00 -22.63
C GLY A 169 0.96 6.51 -23.40
N THR A 170 0.82 5.19 -23.50
CA THR A 170 -0.17 4.52 -24.35
C THR A 170 -1.55 4.32 -23.71
N LEU A 171 -1.67 4.39 -22.38
CA LEU A 171 -2.87 3.92 -21.67
C LEU A 171 -4.09 4.82 -21.83
N PHE A 172 -3.91 6.11 -22.08
CA PHE A 172 -5.02 7.05 -22.11
C PHE A 172 -4.86 8.08 -23.23
N ASN A 173 -5.71 7.96 -24.25
CA ASN A 173 -5.75 8.91 -25.36
C ASN A 173 -6.81 9.98 -25.10
N THR A 174 -6.34 11.19 -24.77
CA THR A 174 -7.20 12.34 -24.45
C THR A 174 -8.06 12.81 -25.64
N THR A 175 -7.71 12.44 -26.88
CA THR A 175 -8.50 12.82 -28.07
C THR A 175 -9.83 12.09 -28.18
N LEU A 176 -10.00 10.98 -27.44
CA LEU A 176 -11.23 10.16 -27.46
C LEU A 176 -12.31 10.68 -26.51
N PHE A 177 -11.97 11.53 -25.54
CA PHE A 177 -12.85 11.88 -24.43
C PHE A 177 -13.01 13.40 -24.30
N THR A 178 -14.21 13.84 -23.91
CA THR A 178 -14.41 15.20 -23.40
C THR A 178 -13.69 15.39 -22.06
N ALA A 179 -13.57 16.65 -21.62
CA ALA A 179 -12.98 16.96 -20.31
C ALA A 179 -13.75 16.32 -19.14
N SER A 180 -15.08 16.26 -19.22
CA SER A 180 -15.92 15.64 -18.19
C SER A 180 -15.75 14.12 -18.14
N GLU A 181 -15.69 13.46 -19.29
CA GLU A 181 -15.46 12.01 -19.39
C GLU A 181 -14.06 11.64 -18.92
N THR A 182 -13.05 12.44 -19.26
CA THR A 182 -11.68 12.28 -18.76
C THR A 182 -11.65 12.33 -17.24
N GLN A 183 -12.29 13.34 -16.64
CA GLN A 183 -12.35 13.47 -15.18
C GLN A 183 -13.08 12.29 -14.53
N SER A 184 -14.15 11.79 -15.14
CA SER A 184 -14.89 10.61 -14.67
C SER A 184 -14.00 9.36 -14.69
N TYR A 185 -13.28 9.14 -15.80
CA TYR A 185 -12.37 8.00 -15.94
C TYR A 185 -11.23 8.06 -14.93
N GLN A 186 -10.58 9.22 -14.75
CA GLN A 186 -9.53 9.41 -13.75
C GLN A 186 -10.00 9.08 -12.33
N LYS A 187 -11.20 9.54 -11.96
CA LYS A 187 -11.81 9.20 -10.67
C LYS A 187 -12.03 7.70 -10.53
N GLN A 188 -12.60 7.04 -11.54
CA GLN A 188 -12.84 5.60 -11.49
C GLN A 188 -11.53 4.79 -11.42
N TYR A 189 -10.50 5.21 -12.15
CA TYR A 189 -9.19 4.59 -12.11
C TYR A 189 -8.56 4.72 -10.71
N LEU A 190 -8.53 5.91 -10.12
CA LEU A 190 -7.95 6.09 -8.79
C LEU A 190 -8.79 5.39 -7.71
N LEU A 191 -10.11 5.27 -7.89
CA LEU A 191 -10.95 4.45 -7.01
C LEU A 191 -10.60 2.96 -7.12
N SER A 192 -10.22 2.45 -8.29
CA SER A 192 -9.77 1.06 -8.42
C SER A 192 -8.41 0.85 -7.74
N VAL A 193 -7.49 1.81 -7.85
CA VAL A 193 -6.22 1.78 -7.11
C VAL A 193 -6.44 1.81 -5.59
N LEU A 194 -7.39 2.60 -5.10
CA LEU A 194 -7.76 2.64 -3.69
C LEU A 194 -8.31 1.30 -3.20
N ARG A 195 -9.20 0.66 -3.98
CA ARG A 195 -9.71 -0.68 -3.69
C ARG A 195 -8.58 -1.70 -3.59
N ASP A 196 -7.61 -1.61 -4.49
CA ASP A 196 -6.45 -2.51 -4.51
C ASP A 196 -5.56 -2.27 -3.30
N MET A 197 -5.28 -1.02 -2.95
CA MET A 197 -4.55 -0.67 -1.73
C MET A 197 -5.21 -1.26 -0.48
N VAL A 198 -6.51 -1.03 -0.29
CA VAL A 198 -7.27 -1.55 0.86
C VAL A 198 -7.27 -3.08 0.87
N GLY A 199 -7.45 -3.69 -0.30
CA GLY A 199 -7.45 -5.13 -0.46
C GLY A 199 -6.13 -5.81 -0.14
N PHE A 200 -5.04 -5.33 -0.71
CA PHE A 200 -3.70 -5.85 -0.43
C PHE A 200 -3.28 -5.58 1.02
N ALA A 201 -3.67 -4.45 1.61
CA ALA A 201 -3.50 -4.21 3.05
C ALA A 201 -4.27 -5.24 3.88
N ALA A 202 -5.53 -5.54 3.52
CA ALA A 202 -6.33 -6.55 4.20
C ALA A 202 -5.71 -7.94 4.09
N ILE A 203 -5.15 -8.30 2.92
CA ILE A 203 -4.40 -9.53 2.75
C ILE A 203 -3.21 -9.57 3.73
N LEU A 204 -2.41 -8.51 3.79
CA LEU A 204 -1.25 -8.49 4.69
C LEU A 204 -1.63 -8.68 6.17
N ILE A 205 -2.71 -8.06 6.64
CA ILE A 205 -3.06 -8.06 8.08
C ILE A 205 -3.97 -9.22 8.50
N ALA A 206 -4.71 -9.86 7.57
CA ALA A 206 -5.66 -10.92 7.90
C ALA A 206 -5.11 -12.10 8.70
N PRO A 207 -3.88 -12.55 8.46
CA PRO A 207 -3.27 -13.61 9.25
C PRO A 207 -2.93 -13.21 10.68
N LEU A 208 -2.83 -11.91 10.94
CA LEU A 208 -2.20 -11.34 12.14
C LEU A 208 -3.21 -10.68 13.08
N SER A 209 -4.44 -10.41 12.60
CA SER A 209 -5.49 -9.78 13.39
C SER A 209 -6.50 -10.81 13.90
N GLU A 210 -7.09 -10.60 15.09
CA GLU A 210 -8.35 -11.28 15.43
C GLU A 210 -9.33 -11.11 14.24
N GLU A 211 -9.90 -12.24 13.83
CA GLU A 211 -10.66 -12.58 12.61
C GLU A 211 -11.63 -11.53 12.02
N LYS A 212 -11.93 -10.45 12.74
CA LYS A 212 -12.98 -9.46 12.40
C LYS A 212 -12.49 -8.24 11.62
N ILE A 213 -11.30 -7.69 11.89
CA ILE A 213 -10.85 -6.44 11.23
C ILE A 213 -10.52 -6.72 9.78
N ALA A 214 -9.60 -7.64 9.53
CA ALA A 214 -9.16 -7.93 8.17
C ALA A 214 -10.26 -8.52 7.31
N ARG A 215 -11.14 -9.37 7.87
CA ARG A 215 -12.31 -9.89 7.16
C ARG A 215 -13.24 -8.76 6.71
N ARG A 216 -13.42 -7.71 7.51
CA ARG A 216 -14.24 -6.55 7.15
C ARG A 216 -13.54 -5.60 6.19
N LEU A 217 -12.22 -5.39 6.32
CA LEU A 217 -11.46 -4.63 5.31
C LEU A 217 -11.48 -5.33 3.96
N LEU A 218 -11.38 -6.66 3.97
CA LEU A 218 -11.46 -7.50 2.79
C LEU A 218 -12.87 -7.48 2.18
N LEU A 219 -13.94 -7.53 2.98
CA LEU A 219 -15.30 -7.32 2.47
C LEU A 219 -15.52 -5.88 1.97
N ALA A 220 -14.98 -4.87 2.66
CA ALA A 220 -15.06 -3.47 2.28
C ALA A 220 -14.27 -3.17 1.01
N SER A 221 -13.18 -3.89 0.72
CA SER A 221 -12.46 -3.72 -0.56
C SER A 221 -13.34 -4.08 -1.77
N PHE A 222 -14.38 -4.90 -1.56
CA PHE A 222 -15.40 -5.23 -2.55
C PHE A 222 -16.61 -4.28 -2.53
N ASP A 223 -16.77 -3.42 -1.51
CA ASP A 223 -17.86 -2.43 -1.38
C ASP A 223 -17.35 -0.98 -1.36
N LEU A 224 -17.62 -0.28 -2.46
CA LEU A 224 -17.21 1.11 -2.68
C LEU A 224 -17.66 2.11 -1.63
N ASN A 225 -18.86 1.95 -1.07
CA ASN A 225 -19.41 2.93 -0.13
C ASN A 225 -18.65 2.89 1.20
N SER A 226 -18.17 1.71 1.59
CA SER A 226 -17.42 1.47 2.83
C SER A 226 -15.96 1.95 2.74
N ILE A 227 -15.36 2.01 1.55
CA ILE A 227 -13.96 2.42 1.34
C ILE A 227 -13.71 3.90 1.64
N PHE A 228 -14.66 4.78 1.35
CA PHE A 228 -14.50 6.21 1.65
C PHE A 228 -14.45 6.50 3.16
N GLN A 229 -15.00 5.58 3.97
CA GLN A 229 -14.99 5.61 5.43
C GLN A 229 -14.01 4.58 6.02
N PHE A 230 -13.03 4.09 5.26
CA PHE A 230 -12.15 3.01 5.68
C PHE A 230 -11.48 3.25 7.04
N THR A 231 -11.08 4.49 7.34
CA THR A 231 -10.52 4.84 8.67
C THR A 231 -11.56 4.82 9.79
N GLU A 232 -12.81 5.23 9.52
CA GLU A 232 -13.93 5.08 10.47
C GLU A 232 -14.28 3.60 10.69
N LEU A 233 -14.19 2.77 9.63
CA LEU A 233 -14.42 1.33 9.69
C LEU A 233 -13.37 0.61 10.55
N ILE A 234 -12.11 1.05 10.48
CA ILE A 234 -11.02 0.60 11.38
C ILE A 234 -11.34 1.01 12.83
N GLN A 235 -11.63 2.28 13.10
CA GLN A 235 -11.87 2.81 14.45
C GLN A 235 -13.00 2.11 15.20
N GLN A 236 -14.06 1.71 14.51
CA GLN A 236 -15.22 1.06 15.12
C GLN A 236 -14.92 -0.38 15.60
N HIS A 237 -13.81 -1.01 15.18
CA HIS A 237 -13.63 -2.46 15.30
C HIS A 237 -12.29 -2.94 15.84
N THR A 238 -11.37 -2.04 16.20
CA THR A 238 -10.14 -2.39 16.91
C THR A 238 -10.42 -2.66 18.39
N ARG A 239 -10.51 -3.94 18.78
CA ARG A 239 -10.12 -4.35 20.14
C ARG A 239 -8.70 -4.92 20.06
N ILE A 240 -7.92 -4.52 21.05
CA ILE A 240 -6.47 -4.66 21.20
C ILE A 240 -5.99 -6.07 20.82
N LEU A 241 -4.93 -6.15 20.00
CA LEU A 241 -4.18 -7.41 19.82
C LEU A 241 -3.45 -7.73 21.13
N ASP A 242 -3.67 -8.93 21.69
CA ASP A 242 -3.01 -9.40 22.92
C ASP A 242 -1.49 -9.54 22.72
N GLU A 243 -0.70 -9.31 23.77
CA GLU A 243 0.78 -9.32 23.74
C GLU A 243 1.36 -10.66 23.28
N SER A 244 0.63 -11.76 23.47
CA SER A 244 0.98 -13.10 23.01
C SER A 244 1.15 -13.21 21.48
N SER A 245 0.44 -12.39 20.71
CA SER A 245 0.48 -12.38 19.24
C SER A 245 1.73 -11.67 18.68
N ARG A 246 2.49 -10.95 19.53
CA ARG A 246 3.73 -10.25 19.14
C ARG A 246 4.88 -11.20 18.80
N GLN A 247 4.93 -12.38 19.43
CA GLN A 247 5.99 -13.37 19.22
C GLN A 247 5.85 -14.12 17.89
N THR A 248 4.67 -14.05 17.26
CA THR A 248 4.38 -14.57 15.91
C THR A 248 4.40 -13.48 14.85
N LEU A 249 5.17 -12.40 15.02
CA LEU A 249 5.64 -11.58 13.91
C LEU A 249 6.98 -12.15 13.38
N PRO A 250 7.02 -13.30 12.67
CA PRO A 250 8.25 -13.68 12.00
C PRO A 250 8.40 -12.76 10.78
N TYR A 251 9.37 -11.84 10.83
CA TYR A 251 10.25 -11.53 9.70
C TYR A 251 9.59 -11.76 8.33
N TYR A 252 8.50 -11.08 8.00
CA TYR A 252 7.63 -11.49 6.87
C TYR A 252 8.30 -11.35 5.51
N LEU A 253 9.50 -10.75 5.48
CA LEU A 253 10.12 -10.17 4.31
C LEU A 253 11.65 -10.33 4.27
N GLY A 254 12.20 -11.32 4.97
CA GLY A 254 13.59 -11.73 4.78
C GLY A 254 13.72 -12.63 3.56
N CYS A 255 14.39 -12.15 2.51
CA CYS A 255 14.96 -13.00 1.47
C CYS A 255 15.99 -13.96 2.10
N ASN A 256 15.75 -15.26 2.01
CA ASN A 256 16.66 -16.44 2.01
C ASN A 256 15.75 -17.67 2.27
N GLU A 257 15.77 -18.77 1.51
CA GLU A 257 16.82 -19.42 0.70
C GLU A 257 16.43 -19.61 -0.79
#